data_AF-W2SQS2-F1
#
_entry.id   AF-W2SQS2-F1
#
_cell.length_a   1.000
_cell.length_b   1.000
_cell.length_c   1.000
_cell.angle_alpha   90.00
_cell.angle_beta   90.00
_cell.angle_gamma   90.00
#
_symmetry.space_group_name_H-M   'P 1'
#
loop_
_entity.id
_entity.type
_entity.pdbx_description
1 polymer ?
#
loop_
_entity_poly.entity_id
_entity_poly.type
_entity_poly.pdbx_seq_one_letter_code
_entity_poly.pdbx_strand_id
1 'polypeptide(L)'
;MLEYDPAHESPRKHREFLYEKAKFREVLPIANDELKEKIHQTYRVQYLQDVCLPAPSLFEENLLSVLNSYLFFNRIDIVNMLQKDKRLMKELFDQLRDPETTVARRRDLAFFLKEFITLSQGLPPNGAQSKDNFFKNLQANDVLGTIEPCIKSPDPDTRTTIVDMLALLVDHSPQLVRDYLLRQAKDKSDDEVLLNRLLVHMQTDRDAELTSGSQVSQ
;
A
#
# COMPACT_ATOMS: atom_id res chain seq x y z
N MET A 1 31.37 -14.52 2.31
CA MET A 1 30.40 -14.10 1.29
C MET A 1 29.03 -14.47 1.84
N LEU A 2 28.02 -13.60 1.83
CA LEU A 2 26.72 -13.80 2.53
C LEU A 2 26.00 -15.13 2.22
N GLU A 3 26.40 -15.80 1.14
CA GLU A 3 25.84 -17.10 0.72
C GLU A 3 26.53 -18.31 1.36
N TYR A 4 27.70 -18.15 1.98
CA TYR A 4 28.48 -19.24 2.57
C TYR A 4 28.55 -19.08 4.09
N ASP A 5 27.77 -19.91 4.78
CA ASP A 5 27.78 -20.05 6.24
C ASP A 5 28.18 -21.50 6.59
N PRO A 6 29.34 -21.72 7.24
CA PRO A 6 29.77 -23.06 7.66
C PRO A 6 28.79 -23.79 8.59
N ALA A 7 27.85 -23.07 9.23
CA ALA A 7 26.82 -23.65 10.09
C ALA A 7 25.62 -24.23 9.32
N HIS A 8 25.53 -24.00 8.01
CA HIS A 8 24.45 -24.51 7.16
C HIS A 8 24.98 -25.53 6.15
N GLU A 9 24.25 -26.63 5.94
CA GLU A 9 24.65 -27.73 5.03
C GLU A 9 24.73 -27.30 3.55
N SER A 10 24.05 -26.23 3.16
CA SER A 10 24.04 -25.72 1.79
C SER A 10 24.12 -24.19 1.73
N PRO A 11 24.81 -23.62 0.73
CA PRO A 11 24.87 -22.18 0.53
C PRO A 11 23.49 -21.55 0.35
N ARG A 12 23.25 -20.40 0.96
CA ARG A 12 22.02 -19.62 0.74
C ARG A 12 22.08 -18.97 -0.63
N LYS A 13 21.01 -19.08 -1.42
CA LYS A 13 20.97 -18.59 -2.81
C LYS A 13 20.43 -17.17 -2.94
N HIS A 14 21.05 -16.22 -2.23
CA HIS A 14 20.59 -14.83 -2.18
C HIS A 14 20.63 -14.14 -3.56
N ARG A 15 21.68 -14.40 -4.35
CA ARG A 15 21.83 -13.85 -5.70
C ARG A 15 20.78 -14.39 -6.66
N GLU A 16 20.56 -15.71 -6.68
CA GLU A 16 19.50 -16.34 -7.50
C GLU A 16 18.15 -15.70 -7.16
N PHE A 17 17.85 -15.53 -5.87
CA PHE A 17 16.60 -14.90 -5.44
C PHE A 17 16.49 -13.44 -5.92
N LEU A 18 17.50 -12.61 -5.66
CA LEU A 18 17.44 -11.17 -5.99
C LEU A 18 17.46 -10.88 -7.49
N TYR A 19 18.13 -11.71 -8.31
CA TYR A 19 18.25 -11.48 -9.74
C TYR A 19 17.19 -12.23 -10.57
N GLU A 20 16.76 -13.42 -10.14
CA GLU A 20 15.90 -14.28 -10.96
C GLU A 20 14.46 -14.36 -10.45
N LYS A 21 14.25 -14.28 -9.12
CA LYS A 21 12.93 -14.48 -8.49
C LYS A 21 12.26 -13.18 -8.08
N ALA A 22 13.02 -12.23 -7.53
CA ALA A 22 12.53 -10.91 -7.14
C ALA A 22 12.37 -10.02 -8.38
N LYS A 23 11.28 -10.21 -9.12
CA LYS A 23 10.97 -9.40 -10.31
C LYS A 23 10.28 -8.11 -9.91
N PHE A 24 10.86 -6.99 -10.32
CA PHE A 24 10.20 -5.69 -10.17
C PHE A 24 8.94 -5.64 -11.02
N ARG A 25 7.81 -5.42 -10.35
CA ARG A 25 6.49 -5.34 -10.98
C ARG A 25 6.04 -3.89 -11.00
N GLU A 26 6.02 -3.32 -12.19
CA GLU A 26 5.58 -1.95 -12.42
C GLU A 26 4.05 -1.93 -12.60
N VAL A 27 3.31 -1.55 -11.55
CA VAL A 27 1.83 -1.43 -11.63
C VAL A 27 1.44 -0.23 -12.50
N LEU A 28 2.12 0.90 -12.34
CA LEU A 28 1.92 2.09 -13.15
C LEU A 28 3.25 2.49 -13.79
N PRO A 29 3.24 3.02 -15.03
CA PRO A 29 4.45 3.48 -15.68
C PRO A 29 5.19 4.53 -14.84
N ILE A 30 6.41 4.20 -14.40
CA ILE A 30 7.33 5.10 -13.72
C ILE A 30 8.32 5.61 -14.78
N ALA A 31 8.25 6.90 -15.12
CA ALA A 31 9.14 7.49 -16.12
C ALA A 31 10.52 7.87 -15.54
N ASN A 32 10.63 8.04 -14.23
CA ASN A 32 11.84 8.50 -13.56
C ASN A 32 12.74 7.31 -13.19
N ASP A 33 13.90 7.18 -13.86
CA ASP A 33 14.87 6.12 -13.59
C ASP A 33 15.50 6.22 -12.19
N GLU A 34 15.66 7.43 -11.65
CA GLU A 34 16.13 7.63 -10.27
C GLU A 34 15.14 7.05 -9.25
N LEU A 35 13.84 7.18 -9.52
CA LEU A 35 12.80 6.59 -8.67
C LEU A 35 12.87 5.06 -8.72
N LYS A 36 13.04 4.48 -9.92
CA LYS A 36 13.21 3.03 -10.08
C LYS A 36 14.42 2.53 -9.29
N GLU A 37 15.56 3.19 -9.44
CA GLU A 37 16.78 2.83 -8.74
C GLU A 37 16.60 2.92 -7.21
N LYS A 38 15.96 3.98 -6.70
CA LYS A 38 15.63 4.09 -5.27
C LYS A 38 14.72 2.97 -4.78
N ILE A 39 13.71 2.57 -5.55
CA ILE A 39 12.83 1.44 -5.19
C ILE A 39 13.66 0.15 -5.12
N HIS A 40 14.50 -0.12 -6.11
CA HIS A 40 15.37 -1.30 -6.12
C HIS A 40 16.36 -1.31 -4.95
N GLN A 41 17.00 -0.18 -4.66
CA GLN A 41 17.93 -0.06 -3.54
C GLN A 41 17.23 -0.28 -2.20
N THR A 42 16.04 0.30 -2.03
CA THR A 42 15.24 0.12 -0.81
C THR A 42 14.87 -1.36 -0.62
N TYR A 43 14.42 -2.03 -1.67
CA TYR A 43 14.11 -3.46 -1.62
C TYR A 43 15.34 -4.31 -1.28
N ARG A 44 16.48 -4.05 -1.91
CA ARG A 44 17.73 -4.81 -1.67
C ARG A 44 18.25 -4.62 -0.25
N VAL A 45 18.20 -3.40 0.29
CA VAL A 45 18.63 -3.12 1.66
C VAL A 45 17.66 -3.74 2.67
N GLN A 46 16.36 -3.68 2.41
CA GLN A 46 15.36 -4.34 3.25
C GLN A 46 15.56 -5.87 3.25
N TYR A 47 15.79 -6.47 2.08
CA TYR A 47 16.08 -7.90 1.97
C TYR A 47 17.37 -8.29 2.72
N LEU A 48 18.41 -7.46 2.61
CA LEU A 48 19.64 -7.67 3.37
C LEU A 48 19.31 -7.70 4.88
N GLN A 49 18.58 -6.70 5.36
CA GLN A 49 18.18 -6.57 6.75
C GLN A 49 17.35 -7.75 7.26
N ASP A 50 16.32 -8.16 6.52
CA ASP A 50 15.33 -9.13 7.00
C ASP A 50 15.76 -10.59 6.81
N VAL A 51 16.61 -10.86 5.80
CA VAL A 51 16.91 -12.24 5.36
C VAL A 51 18.38 -12.60 5.52
N CYS A 52 19.29 -11.64 5.34
CA CYS A 52 20.73 -11.92 5.32
C CYS A 52 21.41 -11.63 6.66
N LEU A 53 20.90 -10.69 7.45
CA LEU A 53 21.52 -10.32 8.72
C LEU A 53 21.17 -11.35 9.83
N PRO A 54 22.13 -11.75 10.69
CA PRO A 54 21.86 -12.54 11.89
C PRO A 54 20.95 -11.83 12.91
N ALA A 55 20.67 -12.48 14.04
CA ALA A 55 19.86 -11.89 15.10
C ALA A 55 20.38 -10.48 15.50
N PRO A 56 19.50 -9.49 15.71
CA PRO A 56 19.89 -8.10 16.01
C PRO A 56 20.89 -7.94 17.16
N SER A 57 20.86 -8.86 18.14
CA SER A 57 21.77 -8.90 19.30
C SER A 57 23.24 -9.17 18.95
N LEU A 58 23.53 -9.58 17.71
CA LEU A 58 24.87 -9.88 17.22
C LEU A 58 25.49 -8.70 16.43
N PHE A 59 24.78 -7.59 16.32
CA PHE A 59 25.25 -6.39 15.61
C PHE A 59 25.80 -5.33 16.54
N GLU A 60 26.79 -4.60 16.04
CA GLU A 60 27.08 -3.27 16.58
C GLU A 60 25.86 -2.37 16.37
N GLU A 61 25.37 -1.74 17.45
CA GLU A 61 24.14 -0.92 17.45
C GLU A 61 24.15 0.19 16.38
N ASN A 62 25.34 0.66 16.00
CA ASN A 62 25.57 1.69 14.99
C ASN A 62 25.12 1.25 13.57
N LEU A 63 25.33 -0.01 13.18
CA LEU A 63 25.09 -0.46 11.80
C LEU A 63 23.59 -0.61 11.51
N LEU A 64 22.84 -1.20 12.43
CA LEU A 64 21.38 -1.30 12.31
C LEU A 64 20.72 0.07 12.27
N SER A 65 21.21 1.03 13.07
CA SER A 65 20.74 2.42 13.06
C SER A 65 20.98 3.10 11.71
N VAL A 66 22.15 2.89 11.10
CA VAL A 66 22.48 3.44 9.77
C VAL A 66 21.58 2.85 8.68
N LEU A 67 21.36 1.53 8.67
CA LEU A 67 20.49 0.87 7.69
C LEU A 67 19.02 1.33 7.82
N ASN A 68 18.52 1.43 9.06
CA ASN A 68 17.17 1.93 9.32
C ASN A 68 17.02 3.39 8.86
N SER A 69 18.01 4.23 9.12
CA SER A 69 18.02 5.62 8.65
C SER A 69 18.04 5.69 7.12
N TYR A 70 18.85 4.87 6.46
CA TYR A 70 18.90 4.79 5.00
C TYR A 70 17.54 4.39 4.40
N LEU A 71 16.92 3.33 4.93
CA LEU A 71 15.58 2.88 4.50
C LEU A 71 14.53 3.98 4.72
N PHE A 72 14.59 4.66 5.86
CA PHE A 72 13.68 5.75 6.20
C PHE A 72 13.76 6.89 5.17
N PHE A 73 14.96 7.42 4.89
CA PHE A 73 15.13 8.50 3.92
C PHE A 73 14.75 8.08 2.50
N ASN A 74 15.10 6.86 2.08
CA ASN A 74 14.68 6.38 0.76
C ASN A 74 13.16 6.23 0.64
N ARG A 75 12.46 5.76 1.68
CA ARG A 75 10.99 5.69 1.68
C ARG A 75 10.37 7.08 1.54
N ILE A 76 10.90 8.07 2.28
CA ILE A 76 10.50 9.47 2.14
C ILE A 76 10.68 9.94 0.70
N ASP A 77 11.84 9.70 0.10
CA ASP A 77 12.11 10.12 -1.28
C ASP A 77 11.17 9.45 -2.28
N ILE A 78 10.98 8.13 -2.19
CA ILE A 78 10.07 7.37 -3.05
C ILE A 78 8.67 7.98 -2.98
N VAL A 79 8.14 8.19 -1.77
CA VAL A 79 6.80 8.76 -1.60
C VAL A 79 6.71 10.16 -2.21
N ASN A 80 7.73 10.98 -1.99
CA ASN A 80 7.79 12.34 -2.51
C ASN A 80 7.91 12.42 -4.02
N MET A 81 8.66 11.52 -4.65
CA MET A 81 8.82 11.46 -6.09
C MET A 81 7.53 10.99 -6.75
N LEU A 82 6.87 9.96 -6.20
CA LEU A 82 5.58 9.47 -6.68
C LEU A 82 4.48 10.55 -6.61
N GLN A 83 4.31 11.21 -5.46
CA GLN A 83 3.24 12.22 -5.31
C GLN A 83 3.44 13.47 -6.18
N LYS A 84 4.69 13.75 -6.60
CA LYS A 84 5.02 14.85 -7.51
C LYS A 84 4.77 14.49 -8.98
N ASP A 85 4.73 13.21 -9.32
CA ASP A 85 4.38 12.75 -10.66
C ASP A 85 2.86 12.86 -10.89
N LYS A 86 2.44 14.03 -11.37
CA LYS A 86 1.03 14.33 -11.66
C LYS A 86 0.42 13.37 -12.69
N ARG A 87 1.22 12.82 -13.61
CA ARG A 87 0.71 11.90 -14.63
C ARG A 87 0.39 10.55 -13.98
N LEU A 88 1.33 10.01 -13.22
CA LEU A 88 1.14 8.77 -12.48
C LEU A 88 -0.05 8.88 -11.51
N MET A 89 -0.12 9.96 -10.73
CA MET A 89 -1.21 10.19 -9.79
C MET A 89 -2.57 10.27 -10.50
N LYS A 90 -2.67 11.05 -11.57
CA LYS A 90 -3.89 11.14 -12.37
C LYS A 90 -4.28 9.76 -12.93
N GLU A 91 -3.34 9.03 -13.51
CA GLU A 91 -3.57 7.71 -14.09
C GLU A 91 -4.06 6.69 -13.04
N LEU A 92 -3.46 6.70 -11.83
CA LEU A 92 -3.88 5.87 -10.71
C LEU A 92 -5.35 6.09 -10.35
N PHE A 93 -5.71 7.35 -10.09
CA PHE A 93 -7.04 7.70 -9.58
C PHE A 93 -8.12 7.62 -10.66
N ASP A 94 -7.79 7.93 -11.91
CA ASP A 94 -8.73 7.78 -13.02
C ASP A 94 -9.04 6.29 -13.25
N GLN A 95 -8.03 5.41 -13.32
CA GLN A 95 -8.26 3.98 -13.51
C GLN A 95 -8.97 3.33 -12.29
N LEU A 96 -8.66 3.76 -11.06
CA LEU A 96 -9.38 3.24 -9.88
C LEU A 96 -10.88 3.58 -9.91
N ARG A 97 -11.23 4.76 -10.44
CA ARG A 97 -12.62 5.23 -10.52
C ARG A 97 -13.37 4.75 -11.76
N ASP A 98 -12.65 4.48 -12.83
CA ASP A 98 -13.22 4.09 -14.11
C ASP A 98 -14.02 2.78 -13.97
N PRO A 99 -15.34 2.79 -14.24
CA PRO A 99 -16.18 1.60 -14.25
C PRO A 99 -15.65 0.48 -15.17
N GLU A 100 -14.99 0.85 -16.27
CA GLU A 100 -14.48 -0.08 -17.29
C GLU A 100 -13.14 -0.73 -16.91
N THR A 101 -12.51 -0.29 -15.81
CA THR A 101 -11.28 -0.93 -15.32
C THR A 101 -11.56 -2.36 -14.91
N THR A 102 -10.79 -3.29 -15.49
CA THR A 102 -10.92 -4.72 -15.22
C THR A 102 -10.69 -5.04 -13.74
N VAL A 103 -11.32 -6.11 -13.25
CA VAL A 103 -11.22 -6.55 -11.85
C VAL A 103 -9.77 -6.72 -11.41
N ALA A 104 -8.97 -7.44 -12.21
CA ALA A 104 -7.55 -7.67 -11.91
C ALA A 104 -6.74 -6.37 -11.89
N ARG A 105 -7.01 -5.45 -12.82
CA ARG A 105 -6.34 -4.15 -12.87
C ARG A 105 -6.70 -3.28 -11.67
N ARG A 106 -7.98 -3.21 -11.30
CA ARG A 106 -8.45 -2.46 -10.12
C ARG A 106 -7.81 -3.00 -8.85
N ARG A 107 -7.69 -4.33 -8.71
CA ARG A 107 -6.98 -4.95 -7.58
C ARG A 107 -5.52 -4.50 -7.50
N ASP A 108 -4.79 -4.58 -8.61
CA ASP A 108 -3.38 -4.18 -8.64
C ASP A 108 -3.20 -2.70 -8.26
N LEU A 109 -4.08 -1.82 -8.75
CA LEU A 109 -4.07 -0.40 -8.42
C LEU A 109 -4.45 -0.13 -6.95
N ALA A 110 -5.41 -0.89 -6.40
CA ALA A 110 -5.80 -0.78 -5.00
C ALA A 110 -4.66 -1.20 -4.08
N PHE A 111 -3.97 -2.30 -4.40
CA PHE A 111 -2.76 -2.72 -3.67
C PHE A 111 -1.66 -1.67 -3.78
N PHE A 112 -1.41 -1.13 -4.96
CA PHE A 112 -0.42 -0.06 -5.15
C PHE A 112 -0.74 1.16 -4.27
N LEU A 113 -1.99 1.63 -4.27
CA LEU A 113 -2.39 2.77 -3.46
C LEU A 113 -2.33 2.45 -1.96
N LYS A 114 -2.65 1.22 -1.53
CA LYS A 114 -2.47 0.78 -0.13
C LYS A 114 -1.01 0.85 0.28
N GLU A 115 -0.11 0.24 -0.51
CA GLU A 115 1.33 0.31 -0.26
C GLU A 115 1.83 1.76 -0.21
N PHE A 116 1.33 2.62 -1.10
CA PHE A 116 1.71 4.03 -1.16
C PHE A 116 1.29 4.79 0.11
N ILE A 117 0.07 4.57 0.61
CA ILE A 117 -0.41 5.16 1.89
C ILE A 117 0.31 4.54 3.09
N THR A 118 0.65 3.25 3.06
CA THR A 118 1.42 2.61 4.12
C THR A 118 2.84 3.18 4.20
N LEU A 119 3.50 3.37 3.05
CA LEU A 119 4.82 4.02 2.99
C LEU A 119 4.77 5.46 3.51
N SER A 120 3.68 6.18 3.27
CA SER A 120 3.52 7.56 3.74
C SER A 120 3.41 7.69 5.27
N GLN A 121 3.14 6.60 6.01
CA GLN A 121 3.08 6.64 7.47
C GLN A 121 4.42 6.99 8.10
N GLY A 122 5.54 6.73 7.40
CA GLY A 122 6.88 7.13 7.83
C GLY A 122 7.24 8.58 7.54
N LEU A 123 6.38 9.36 6.87
CA LEU A 123 6.67 10.77 6.61
C LEU A 123 6.64 11.60 7.90
N PRO A 124 7.45 12.68 7.98
CA PRO A 124 7.31 13.68 9.04
C PRO A 124 5.88 14.22 9.09
N PRO A 125 5.34 14.57 10.27
CA PRO A 125 3.96 15.04 10.37
C PRO A 125 3.77 16.38 9.65
N ASN A 126 4.78 17.26 9.69
CA ASN A 126 4.70 18.64 9.22
C ASN A 126 5.86 18.97 8.26
N GLY A 127 5.71 20.01 7.42
CA GLY A 127 6.74 20.47 6.46
C GLY A 127 6.38 20.24 4.99
N ALA A 128 7.33 20.52 4.07
CA ALA A 128 7.07 20.41 2.64
C ALA A 128 6.87 18.95 2.16
N GLN A 129 7.58 18.01 2.78
CA GLN A 129 7.57 16.58 2.49
C GLN A 129 6.80 15.79 3.56
N SER A 130 5.71 16.37 4.06
CA SER A 130 5.00 15.85 5.21
C SER A 130 3.85 14.91 4.87
N LYS A 131 3.42 14.16 5.89
CA LYS A 131 2.19 13.36 5.87
C LYS A 131 0.98 14.22 5.50
N ASP A 132 0.84 15.41 6.07
CA ASP A 132 -0.27 16.32 5.75
C ASP A 132 -0.31 16.71 4.27
N ASN A 133 0.84 17.00 3.66
CA ASN A 133 0.91 17.35 2.24
C ASN A 133 0.59 16.15 1.34
N PHE A 134 1.03 14.96 1.75
CA PHE A 134 0.68 13.72 1.06
C PHE A 134 -0.83 13.50 1.03
N PHE A 135 -1.52 13.59 2.16
CA PHE A 135 -2.97 13.41 2.18
C PHE A 135 -3.74 14.54 1.49
N LYS A 136 -3.24 15.79 1.52
CA LYS A 136 -3.79 16.86 0.67
C LYS A 136 -3.68 16.52 -0.82
N ASN A 137 -2.60 15.88 -1.25
CA ASN A 137 -2.44 15.41 -2.63
C ASN A 137 -3.46 14.31 -2.97
N LEU A 138 -3.66 13.32 -2.09
CA LEU A 138 -4.69 12.30 -2.27
C LEU A 138 -6.09 12.92 -2.37
N GLN A 139 -6.40 13.92 -1.53
CA GLN A 139 -7.65 14.65 -1.57
C GLN A 139 -7.84 15.40 -2.90
N ALA A 140 -6.78 16.07 -3.39
CA ALA A 140 -6.83 16.79 -4.66
C ALA A 140 -7.08 15.86 -5.86
N ASN A 141 -6.75 14.58 -5.76
CA ASN A 141 -7.07 13.56 -6.76
C ASN A 141 -8.39 12.81 -6.48
N ASP A 142 -9.14 13.22 -5.45
CA ASP A 142 -10.41 12.61 -5.04
C ASP A 142 -10.27 11.11 -4.71
N VAL A 143 -9.37 10.82 -3.78
CA VAL A 143 -9.17 9.48 -3.22
C VAL A 143 -10.47 8.84 -2.70
N LEU A 144 -11.39 9.61 -2.14
CA LEU A 144 -12.66 9.08 -1.63
C LEU A 144 -13.61 8.63 -2.75
N GLY A 145 -13.48 9.19 -3.95
CA GLY A 145 -14.17 8.71 -5.14
C GLY A 145 -13.76 7.28 -5.55
N THR A 146 -12.59 6.79 -5.14
CA THR A 146 -12.14 5.42 -5.44
C THR A 146 -12.82 4.35 -4.58
N ILE A 147 -13.41 4.73 -3.43
CA ILE A 147 -13.93 3.76 -2.47
C ILE A 147 -15.11 2.98 -3.06
N GLU A 148 -16.04 3.68 -3.70
CA GLU A 148 -17.28 3.06 -4.21
C GLU A 148 -17.04 2.06 -5.36
N PRO A 149 -16.21 2.34 -6.38
CA PRO A 149 -15.88 1.36 -7.41
C PRO A 149 -15.13 0.14 -6.87
N CYS A 150 -14.28 0.31 -5.87
CA CYS A 150 -13.51 -0.77 -5.27
C CYS A 150 -14.35 -1.66 -4.34
N ILE A 151 -15.26 -1.09 -3.53
CA ILE A 151 -16.13 -1.91 -2.67
C ILE A 151 -17.16 -2.72 -3.46
N LYS A 152 -17.52 -2.26 -4.67
CA LYS A 152 -18.36 -3.00 -5.62
C LYS A 152 -17.57 -4.06 -6.41
N SER A 153 -16.25 -4.17 -6.23
CA SER A 153 -15.43 -5.16 -6.94
C SER A 153 -15.87 -6.58 -6.56
N PRO A 154 -15.98 -7.51 -7.53
CA PRO A 154 -16.23 -8.91 -7.22
C PRO A 154 -15.05 -9.57 -6.51
N ASP A 155 -13.84 -9.02 -6.63
CA ASP A 155 -12.62 -9.49 -5.99
C ASP A 155 -12.60 -9.14 -4.48
N PRO A 156 -12.57 -10.12 -3.57
CA PRO A 156 -12.56 -9.89 -2.12
C PRO A 156 -11.35 -9.07 -1.66
N ASP A 157 -10.16 -9.34 -2.18
CA ASP A 157 -8.94 -8.66 -1.77
C ASP A 157 -9.00 -7.15 -2.04
N THR A 158 -9.60 -6.77 -3.18
CA THR A 158 -9.87 -5.36 -3.51
C THR A 158 -10.80 -4.72 -2.49
N ARG A 159 -11.86 -5.42 -2.06
CA ARG A 159 -12.81 -4.90 -1.06
C ARG A 159 -12.15 -4.75 0.30
N THR A 160 -11.44 -5.76 0.78
CA THR A 160 -10.69 -5.69 2.05
C THR A 160 -9.66 -4.56 2.02
N THR A 161 -8.91 -4.46 0.93
CA THR A 161 -7.90 -3.42 0.74
C THR A 161 -8.50 -2.02 0.83
N ILE A 162 -9.63 -1.77 0.16
CA ILE A 162 -10.21 -0.43 0.17
C ILE A 162 -10.85 -0.07 1.51
N VAL A 163 -11.35 -1.05 2.27
CA VAL A 163 -11.83 -0.85 3.64
C VAL A 163 -10.68 -0.48 4.58
N ASP A 164 -9.54 -1.19 4.50
CA ASP A 164 -8.32 -0.82 5.25
C ASP A 164 -7.89 0.62 4.93
N MET A 165 -7.95 1.00 3.66
CA MET A 165 -7.57 2.35 3.22
C MET A 165 -8.55 3.41 3.71
N LEU A 166 -9.84 3.10 3.73
CA LEU A 166 -10.84 3.97 4.32
C LEU A 166 -10.56 4.19 5.81
N ALA A 167 -10.19 3.14 6.56
CA ALA A 167 -9.78 3.28 7.96
C ALA A 167 -8.58 4.21 8.10
N LEU A 168 -7.53 4.05 7.28
CA LEU A 168 -6.36 4.94 7.27
C LEU A 168 -6.72 6.41 6.94
N LEU A 169 -7.68 6.63 6.06
CA LEU A 169 -8.18 7.98 5.72
C LEU A 169 -8.98 8.59 6.87
N VAL A 170 -9.81 7.78 7.54
CA VAL A 170 -10.57 8.21 8.73
C VAL A 170 -9.62 8.57 9.86
N ASP A 171 -8.61 7.74 10.14
CA ASP A 171 -7.62 7.98 11.19
C ASP A 171 -6.86 9.29 10.97
N HIS A 172 -6.59 9.64 9.71
CA HIS A 172 -5.89 10.89 9.40
C HIS A 172 -6.81 12.12 9.36
N SER A 173 -8.01 12.01 8.78
CA SER A 173 -8.94 13.13 8.66
C SER A 173 -10.40 12.66 8.71
N PRO A 174 -10.97 12.50 9.92
CA PRO A 174 -12.37 12.10 10.08
C PRO A 174 -13.34 13.11 9.43
N GLN A 175 -12.99 14.40 9.48
CA GLN A 175 -13.81 15.47 8.94
C GLN A 175 -13.96 15.38 7.42
N LEU A 176 -12.88 15.05 6.70
CA LEU A 176 -12.91 14.88 5.25
C LEU A 176 -13.91 13.78 4.85
N VAL A 177 -13.82 12.63 5.51
CA VAL A 177 -14.70 11.49 5.24
C VAL A 177 -16.14 11.85 5.59
N ARG A 178 -16.37 12.53 6.72
CA ARG A 178 -17.69 13.02 7.11
C ARG A 178 -18.30 13.96 6.06
N ASP A 179 -17.54 14.94 5.61
CA ASP A 179 -18.02 15.91 4.61
C ASP A 179 -18.36 15.22 3.29
N TYR A 180 -17.56 14.24 2.88
CA TYR A 180 -17.82 13.42 1.71
C TYR A 180 -19.14 12.63 1.85
N LEU A 181 -19.35 11.96 2.98
CA LEU A 181 -20.59 11.22 3.25
C LEU A 181 -21.82 12.12 3.31
N LEU A 182 -21.70 13.31 3.93
CA LEU A 182 -22.79 14.30 3.99
C LEU A 182 -23.15 14.86 2.61
N ARG A 183 -22.18 15.00 1.70
CA ARG A 183 -22.45 15.36 0.30
C ARG A 183 -23.20 14.24 -0.42
N GLN A 184 -22.72 13.00 -0.31
CA GLN A 184 -23.41 11.85 -0.92
C GLN A 184 -24.86 11.71 -0.43
N ALA A 185 -25.13 11.92 0.86
CA ALA A 185 -26.48 11.84 1.42
C ALA A 185 -27.45 12.90 0.88
N LYS A 186 -26.96 13.98 0.24
CA LYS A 186 -27.79 14.99 -0.43
C LYS A 186 -28.04 14.64 -1.90
N ASP A 187 -27.05 14.03 -2.55
CA ASP A 187 -27.02 13.89 -4.01
C ASP A 187 -27.45 12.49 -4.49
N LYS A 188 -27.44 11.49 -3.61
CA LYS A 188 -27.72 10.09 -3.92
C LYS A 188 -28.91 9.56 -3.12
N SER A 189 -29.60 8.56 -3.65
CA SER A 189 -30.59 7.80 -2.87
C SER A 189 -29.91 7.02 -1.75
N ASP A 190 -30.64 6.72 -0.67
CA ASP A 190 -30.11 6.03 0.51
C ASP A 190 -29.30 4.75 0.16
N ASP A 191 -29.81 3.90 -0.73
CA ASP A 191 -29.13 2.65 -1.12
C ASP A 191 -27.80 2.86 -1.88
N GLU A 192 -27.57 4.07 -2.39
CA GLU A 192 -26.38 4.44 -3.14
C GLU A 192 -25.31 5.13 -2.30
N VAL A 193 -25.66 5.58 -1.09
CA VAL A 193 -24.73 6.21 -0.15
C VAL A 193 -23.68 5.20 0.29
N LEU A 194 -22.40 5.59 0.24
CA LEU A 194 -21.26 4.74 0.60
C LEU A 194 -21.41 4.12 1.99
N LEU A 195 -21.92 4.86 2.97
CA LEU A 195 -22.15 4.35 4.33
C LEU A 195 -23.10 3.15 4.34
N ASN A 196 -24.22 3.23 3.62
CA ASN A 196 -25.18 2.13 3.55
C ASN A 196 -24.59 0.92 2.82
N ARG A 197 -23.79 1.15 1.78
CA ARG A 197 -23.06 0.07 1.11
C ARG A 197 -22.04 -0.62 2.02
N LEU A 198 -21.32 0.13 2.86
CA LEU A 198 -20.41 -0.43 3.86
C LEU A 198 -21.18 -1.26 4.88
N LEU A 199 -22.35 -0.80 5.36
CA LEU A 199 -23.19 -1.57 6.27
C LEU A 199 -23.68 -2.88 5.64
N VAL A 200 -24.12 -2.84 4.38
CA VAL A 200 -24.52 -4.06 3.64
C VAL A 200 -23.32 -5.00 3.47
N HIS A 201 -22.15 -4.47 3.11
CA HIS A 201 -20.93 -5.27 3.00
C HIS A 201 -20.59 -5.94 4.33
N MET A 202 -20.62 -5.22 5.46
CA MET A 202 -20.42 -5.81 6.80
C MET A 202 -21.43 -6.90 7.17
N GLN A 203 -22.66 -6.84 6.69
CA GLN A 203 -23.68 -7.86 6.94
C GLN A 203 -23.57 -9.09 6.03
N THR A 204 -22.99 -8.90 4.84
CA THR A 204 -22.94 -9.93 3.79
C THR A 204 -21.57 -10.57 3.64
N ASP A 205 -20.52 -9.92 4.14
CA ASP A 205 -19.18 -10.50 4.20
C ASP A 205 -19.19 -11.65 5.22
N ARG A 206 -19.20 -12.86 4.70
CA ARG A 206 -19.03 -14.06 5.51
C ARG A 206 -17.54 -14.15 5.81
N ASP A 207 -17.15 -13.84 7.04
CA ASP A 207 -15.80 -14.07 7.55
C ASP A 207 -15.24 -15.39 7.01
N ALA A 208 -14.21 -15.30 6.18
CA ALA A 208 -13.50 -16.48 5.70
C ALA A 208 -12.96 -17.31 6.87
N GLU A 209 -12.60 -16.65 7.99
CA GLU A 209 -12.11 -17.31 9.21
C GLU A 209 -13.19 -18.11 9.97
N LEU A 210 -14.48 -17.81 9.79
CA LEU A 210 -15.57 -18.58 10.40
C LEU A 210 -15.91 -19.86 9.61
N THR A 211 -15.46 -19.98 8.36
CA THR A 211 -15.64 -21.22 7.57
C THR A 211 -14.66 -22.32 7.96
N SER A 212 -13.51 -21.97 8.53
CA SER A 212 -12.58 -22.95 9.15
C SER A 212 -13.10 -23.51 10.48
N GLY A 213 -13.93 -22.76 11.21
CA GLY A 213 -14.49 -23.21 12.49
C GLY A 213 -15.65 -24.22 12.37
N SER A 214 -16.26 -24.32 11.18
CA SER A 214 -17.42 -25.20 10.94
C SER A 214 -17.07 -26.54 10.30
N GLN A 215 -15.79 -26.80 9.98
CA GLN A 215 -15.33 -28.11 9.50
C GLN A 215 -14.71 -29.02 10.58
N VAL A 216 -14.64 -28.57 11.85
CA VAL A 216 -14.13 -29.39 12.98
C VAL A 216 -15.27 -30.08 13.75
N SER A 217 -16.47 -30.16 13.19
CA SER A 217 -17.61 -30.82 13.81
C SER A 217 -18.42 -31.61 12.79
N GLN A 218 -17.79 -32.60 12.16
CA GLN A 218 -18.43 -33.81 11.65
C GLN A 218 -17.52 -35.01 11.84
#